data_AF-A0A1S3PNU0-F1
#
_entry.id   AF-A0A1S3PNU0-F1
#
_cell.length_a   1.000
_cell.length_b   1.000
_cell.length_c   1.000
_cell.angle_alpha   90.00
_cell.angle_beta   90.00
_cell.angle_gamma   90.00
#
_symmetry.space_group_name_H-M   'P 1'
#
loop_
_entity.id
_entity.type
_entity.pdbx_description
1 polymer ?
#
loop_
_entity_poly.entity_id
_entity_poly.type
_entity_poly.pdbx_seq_one_letter_code
_entity_poly.pdbx_strand_id
1 'polypeptide(L)'
;MDYDMHSGKGKITFLNTGVAESLVMKRKYSVDVDREVNVGLGYSYQLKKFLTFCGTPKRTILLNDIEYILDEEDLRDYLEIHFQNPSNYGGEMECIKHVSRGKEVKAFFTEDAAEVEA
;
A
#
# COMPACT_ATOMS: atom_id res chain seq x y z
N MET A 1 14.18 -20.16 -21.04
CA MET A 1 13.86 -18.72 -21.08
C MET A 1 12.43 -18.58 -20.63
N ASP A 2 12.14 -17.65 -19.73
CA ASP A 2 10.80 -17.44 -19.18
C ASP A 2 10.34 -16.05 -19.64
N TYR A 3 9.20 -15.95 -20.30
CA TYR A 3 8.71 -14.69 -20.88
C TYR A 3 7.23 -14.50 -20.55
N ASP A 4 6.94 -13.39 -19.89
CA ASP A 4 5.57 -12.97 -19.56
C ASP A 4 5.07 -11.99 -20.63
N MET A 5 4.09 -12.44 -21.42
CA MET A 5 3.47 -11.65 -22.50
C MET A 5 2.65 -10.47 -21.98
N HIS A 6 2.12 -10.52 -20.75
CA HIS A 6 1.31 -9.44 -20.18
C HIS A 6 2.18 -8.29 -19.68
N SER A 7 3.31 -8.58 -19.04
CA SER A 7 4.25 -7.55 -18.58
C SER A 7 5.34 -7.19 -19.60
N GLY A 8 5.48 -7.97 -20.68
CA GLY A 8 6.51 -7.78 -21.70
C GLY A 8 7.93 -8.07 -21.19
N LYS A 9 8.07 -8.90 -20.14
CA LYS A 9 9.34 -9.15 -19.45
C LYS A 9 9.84 -10.55 -19.71
N GLY A 10 11.11 -10.65 -20.09
CA GLY A 10 11.84 -11.91 -20.23
C GLY A 10 12.87 -12.09 -19.11
N LYS A 11 12.96 -13.30 -18.57
CA LYS A 11 14.01 -13.74 -17.66
C LYS A 11 14.97 -14.68 -18.38
N ILE A 12 16.25 -14.33 -18.31
CA ILE A 12 17.35 -15.08 -18.89
C ILE A 12 18.30 -15.45 -17.76
N THR A 13 18.68 -16.73 -17.69
CA THR A 13 19.66 -17.24 -16.72
C THR A 13 20.92 -17.63 -17.49
N PHE A 14 22.04 -17.01 -17.15
CA PHE A 14 23.34 -17.34 -17.73
C PHE A 14 24.02 -18.44 -16.91
N LEU A 15 24.76 -19.33 -17.58
CA LEU A 15 25.57 -20.36 -16.91
C LEU A 15 26.71 -19.75 -16.09
N ASN A 16 27.27 -18.64 -16.56
CA ASN A 16 28.31 -17.88 -15.86
C ASN A 16 27.67 -16.65 -15.20
N THR A 17 27.77 -16.57 -13.88
CA THR A 17 27.20 -15.49 -13.06
C THR A 17 27.78 -14.12 -13.39
N GLY A 18 29.06 -14.04 -13.76
CA GLY A 18 29.72 -12.77 -14.09
C GLY A 18 29.14 -12.08 -15.33
N VAL A 19 28.47 -12.84 -16.21
CA VAL A 19 27.74 -12.28 -17.36
C VAL A 19 26.51 -11.51 -16.89
N ALA A 20 25.71 -12.11 -15.99
CA ALA A 20 24.51 -11.46 -15.46
C ALA A 20 24.85 -10.18 -14.68
N GLU A 21 25.92 -10.21 -13.88
CA GLU A 21 26.39 -9.05 -13.11
C GLU A 21 26.85 -7.92 -14.02
N SER A 22 27.66 -8.22 -15.02
CA SER A 22 28.14 -7.25 -16.01
C SER A 22 26.98 -6.61 -16.77
N LEU A 23 25.96 -7.40 -17.12
CA LEU A 23 24.73 -6.94 -17.77
C LEU A 23 23.89 -6.03 -16.87
N VAL A 24 23.74 -6.36 -15.59
CA VAL A 24 22.99 -5.50 -14.66
C VAL A 24 23.70 -4.15 -14.46
N MET A 25 25.03 -4.14 -14.37
CA MET A 25 25.77 -2.90 -14.12
C MET A 25 25.63 -1.87 -15.24
N LYS A 26 25.54 -2.29 -16.51
CA LYS A 26 25.41 -1.37 -17.65
C LYS A 26 23.98 -0.82 -17.82
N ARG A 27 22.96 -1.44 -17.20
CA ARG A 27 21.52 -1.05 -17.14
C ARG A 27 20.75 -0.95 -18.48
N LYS A 28 21.37 -0.46 -19.56
CA LYS A 28 20.77 -0.32 -20.89
C LYS A 28 21.54 -1.12 -21.92
N TYR A 29 20.80 -1.90 -22.72
CA TYR A 29 21.35 -2.67 -23.82
C TYR A 29 20.57 -2.42 -25.10
N SER A 30 21.31 -2.04 -26.14
CA SER A 30 20.81 -2.10 -27.52
C SER A 30 20.95 -3.54 -27.98
N VAL A 31 19.81 -4.22 -28.11
CA VAL A 31 19.74 -5.49 -28.83
C VAL A 31 19.41 -5.12 -30.27
N ASP A 32 19.89 -5.91 -31.24
CA ASP A 32 19.75 -5.70 -32.69
C ASP A 32 18.30 -5.92 -33.18
N VAL A 33 17.36 -5.28 -32.50
CA VAL A 33 15.91 -5.31 -32.71
C VAL A 33 15.40 -3.87 -32.61
N ASP A 34 16.10 -2.90 -33.22
CA ASP A 34 15.74 -1.46 -33.31
C ASP A 34 15.17 -0.79 -32.04
N ARG A 35 15.41 -1.37 -30.86
CA ARG A 35 14.76 -1.03 -29.60
C ARG A 35 15.73 -1.27 -28.46
N GLU A 36 15.86 -0.28 -27.58
CA GLU A 36 16.58 -0.43 -26.33
C GLU A 36 15.75 -1.25 -25.34
N VAL A 37 16.41 -2.18 -24.65
CA VAL A 37 15.80 -2.92 -23.54
C VAL A 37 16.48 -2.54 -22.23
N ASN A 38 15.67 -2.40 -21.18
CA ASN A 38 16.18 -2.19 -19.83
C ASN A 38 16.53 -3.53 -19.20
N VAL A 39 17.74 -3.63 -18.67
CA VAL A 39 18.24 -4.83 -18.01
C VAL A 39 18.38 -4.56 -16.52
N GLY A 40 17.77 -5.42 -15.70
CA GLY A 40 17.77 -5.31 -14.25
C GLY A 40 17.76 -6.68 -13.58
N LEU A 41 17.93 -6.68 -12.26
CA LEU A 41 17.96 -7.90 -11.46
C LEU A 41 16.58 -8.58 -11.46
N GLY A 42 16.56 -9.86 -11.83
CA GLY A 42 15.38 -10.70 -11.71
C GLY A 42 15.29 -11.34 -10.33
N TYR A 43 14.67 -10.64 -9.37
CA TYR A 43 14.42 -11.22 -8.06
C TYR A 43 13.26 -12.23 -8.11
N SER A 44 13.45 -13.38 -7.48
CA SER A 44 12.35 -14.31 -7.16
C SER A 44 12.22 -14.35 -5.65
N TYR A 45 11.25 -13.62 -5.12
CA TYR A 45 10.90 -13.69 -3.71
C TYR A 45 9.67 -14.59 -3.57
N GLN A 46 9.71 -15.51 -2.63
CA GLN A 46 8.51 -16.17 -2.13
C GLN A 46 8.13 -15.47 -0.83
N LEU A 47 6.99 -14.79 -0.81
CA LEU A 47 6.47 -14.22 0.43
C LEU A 47 6.14 -15.38 1.39
N LYS A 48 6.94 -15.55 2.45
CA LYS A 48 6.67 -16.54 3.48
C LYS A 48 6.10 -15.82 4.70
N LYS A 49 4.95 -16.30 5.19
CA LYS A 49 4.18 -15.74 6.33
C LYS A 49 3.47 -14.42 6.03
N PHE A 50 2.59 -14.42 5.02
CA PHE A 50 1.59 -13.37 4.89
C PHE A 50 0.55 -13.55 6.00
N LEU A 51 0.59 -12.68 7.03
CA LEU A 51 -0.44 -12.62 8.07
C LEU A 51 -1.51 -11.63 7.61
N THR A 52 -2.57 -12.16 7.02
CA THR A 52 -3.79 -11.38 6.77
C THR A 52 -4.63 -11.35 8.04
N PHE A 53 -4.54 -10.25 8.78
CA PHE A 53 -5.54 -9.93 9.78
C PHE A 53 -6.75 -9.31 9.06
N CYS A 54 -7.91 -9.95 9.18
CA CYS A 54 -9.18 -9.39 8.71
C CYS A 54 -10.08 -9.19 9.94
N GLY A 55 -9.92 -8.05 10.59
CA GLY A 55 -10.81 -7.62 11.67
C GLY A 55 -11.90 -6.72 11.11
N THR A 56 -13.16 -6.98 11.48
CA THR A 56 -14.25 -6.02 11.26
C THR A 56 -14.25 -5.01 12.41
N PRO A 57 -13.94 -3.72 12.17
CA PRO A 57 -14.02 -2.73 13.22
C PRO A 57 -15.47 -2.57 13.70
N LYS A 58 -15.70 -2.73 15.00
CA LYS A 58 -17.05 -2.59 15.58
C LYS A 58 -17.47 -1.14 15.83
N ARG A 59 -16.49 -0.23 15.93
CA ARG A 59 -16.67 1.18 16.35
C ARG A 59 -16.04 2.19 15.38
N THR A 60 -15.54 1.75 14.22
CA THR A 60 -14.79 2.61 13.30
C THR A 60 -15.31 2.42 11.87
N ILE A 61 -15.57 3.54 11.21
CA ILE A 61 -15.95 3.58 9.79
C ILE A 61 -14.85 4.29 9.00
N LEU A 62 -14.70 3.90 7.73
CA LEU A 62 -13.82 4.58 6.78
C LEU A 62 -14.69 5.34 5.78
N LEU A 63 -14.48 6.65 5.70
CA LEU A 63 -15.12 7.52 4.70
C LEU A 63 -14.12 7.74 3.56
N ASN A 64 -14.52 7.40 2.33
CA ASN A 64 -13.71 7.55 1.12
C ASN A 64 -14.37 8.54 0.16
N ASP A 65 -13.62 8.98 -0.85
CA ASP A 65 -14.11 9.84 -1.95
C ASP A 65 -14.74 11.17 -1.51
N ILE A 66 -14.26 11.73 -0.39
CA ILE A 66 -14.65 13.07 0.06
C ILE A 66 -14.04 14.10 -0.88
N GLU A 67 -14.87 14.97 -1.46
CA GLU A 67 -14.42 16.06 -2.32
C GLU A 67 -13.66 17.12 -1.50
N TYR A 68 -12.49 17.54 -1.99
CA TYR A 68 -11.59 18.52 -1.35
C TYR A 68 -12.08 19.96 -1.48
N ILE A 69 -13.37 20.19 -1.19
CA ILE A 69 -13.98 21.52 -1.30
C ILE A 69 -13.69 22.36 -0.04
N LEU A 70 -13.41 21.70 1.08
CA LEU A 70 -13.09 22.30 2.37
C LEU A 70 -11.63 22.03 2.72
N ASP A 71 -11.01 22.90 3.52
CA ASP A 71 -9.75 22.57 4.18
C ASP A 71 -9.95 21.49 5.27
N GLU A 72 -8.84 20.98 5.80
CA GLU A 72 -8.84 19.82 6.70
C GLU A 72 -9.53 20.11 8.04
N GLU A 73 -9.42 21.34 8.55
CA GLU A 73 -10.04 21.73 9.83
C GLU A 73 -11.56 21.90 9.64
N ASP A 74 -11.99 22.61 8.59
CA ASP A 74 -13.40 22.78 8.27
C ASP A 74 -14.10 21.45 7.95
N LEU A 75 -13.43 20.55 7.21
CA LEU A 75 -13.97 19.22 6.93
C LEU A 75 -14.14 18.40 8.20
N ARG A 76 -13.17 18.47 9.12
CA ARG A 76 -13.23 17.75 10.39
C ARG A 76 -14.41 18.23 11.22
N ASP A 77 -14.55 19.53 11.40
CA ASP A 77 -15.64 20.12 12.19
C ASP A 77 -17.01 19.79 11.59
N TYR A 78 -17.14 19.84 10.26
CA TYR A 78 -18.36 19.46 9.57
C TYR A 78 -18.76 18.00 9.86
N LEU A 79 -17.79 17.07 9.74
CA LEU A 79 -18.04 15.64 10.00
C LEU A 79 -18.40 15.40 11.46
N GLU A 80 -17.71 16.06 12.39
CA GLU A 80 -17.98 15.92 13.82
C GLU A 80 -19.41 16.38 14.16
N ILE A 81 -19.80 17.56 13.71
CA ILE A 81 -21.17 18.08 13.90
C ILE A 81 -22.20 17.16 13.24
N HIS A 82 -21.93 16.68 12.03
CA HIS A 82 -22.85 15.80 11.30
C HIS A 82 -23.12 14.51 12.05
N PHE A 83 -22.06 13.84 12.52
CA PHE A 83 -22.15 12.54 13.17
C PHE A 83 -22.41 12.62 14.68
N GLN A 84 -22.37 13.79 15.32
CA GLN A 84 -22.88 13.95 16.69
C GLN A 84 -24.41 14.00 16.75
N ASN A 85 -25.10 14.26 15.64
CA ASN A 85 -26.55 14.33 15.59
C ASN A 85 -27.19 12.93 15.48
N PRO A 86 -27.99 12.46 16.46
CA PRO A 86 -28.62 11.14 16.41
C PRO A 86 -29.56 10.94 15.22
N SER A 87 -30.17 12.01 14.70
CA SER A 87 -31.03 11.96 13.51
C SER A 87 -30.27 11.60 12.23
N ASN A 88 -28.95 11.78 12.21
CA ASN A 88 -28.05 11.37 11.13
C ASN A 88 -27.47 9.96 11.36
N TYR A 89 -28.09 9.15 12.24
CA TYR A 89 -27.54 7.86 12.69
C TYR A 89 -26.19 8.02 13.40
N GLY A 90 -25.97 9.20 13.97
CA GLY A 90 -24.77 9.59 14.68
C GLY A 90 -24.78 9.22 16.16
N GLY A 91 -23.69 9.57 16.85
CA GLY A 91 -23.49 9.40 18.28
C GLY A 91 -22.22 10.11 18.74
N GLU A 92 -21.82 9.85 19.98
CA GLU A 92 -20.57 10.40 20.53
C GLU A 92 -19.36 9.88 19.74
N MET A 93 -18.51 10.80 19.30
CA MET A 93 -17.31 10.50 18.52
C MET A 93 -16.08 10.59 19.40
N GLU A 94 -15.24 9.56 19.37
CA GLU A 94 -13.98 9.52 20.13
C GLU A 94 -12.84 10.24 19.37
N CYS A 95 -12.75 10.06 18.05
CA CYS A 95 -11.68 10.64 17.24
C CYS A 95 -12.05 10.64 15.74
N ILE A 96 -11.61 11.68 15.02
CA ILE A 96 -11.60 11.72 13.55
C ILE A 96 -10.15 11.85 13.09
N LYS A 97 -9.72 10.97 12.16
CA LYS A 97 -8.39 11.02 11.54
C LYS A 97 -8.55 11.17 10.03
N HIS A 98 -8.02 12.24 9.48
CA HIS A 98 -8.01 12.48 8.05
C HIS A 98 -6.73 11.92 7.41
N VAL A 99 -6.87 11.21 6.29
CA VAL A 99 -5.73 10.72 5.49
C VAL A 99 -5.84 11.35 4.11
N SER A 100 -5.02 12.38 3.87
CA SER A 100 -5.01 13.11 2.60
C SER A 100 -4.58 12.21 1.43
N ARG A 101 -5.08 12.46 0.21
CA ARG A 101 -4.68 11.71 -1.00
C ARG A 101 -3.16 11.67 -1.15
N GLY A 102 -2.60 10.47 -1.28
CA GLY A 102 -1.16 10.24 -1.45
C GLY A 102 -0.37 10.12 -0.13
N LYS A 103 -1.01 10.26 1.03
CA LYS A 103 -0.43 9.88 2.31
C LYS A 103 -0.87 8.45 2.66
N GLU A 104 0.08 7.66 3.15
CA GLU A 104 -0.18 6.35 3.74
C GLU A 104 0.15 6.44 5.23
N VAL A 105 -0.77 6.00 6.09
CA VAL A 105 -0.52 5.88 7.53
C VAL A 105 -0.51 4.40 7.91
N LYS A 106 0.52 3.99 8.67
CA LYS A 106 0.62 2.63 9.21
C LYS A 106 0.16 2.65 10.66
N ALA A 107 -0.88 1.87 10.97
CA ALA A 107 -1.32 1.64 12.35
C ALA A 107 -0.72 0.32 12.85
N PHE A 108 -0.11 0.37 14.03
CA PHE A 108 0.33 -0.82 14.76
C PHE A 108 -0.69 -1.07 15.87
N PHE A 109 -1.32 -2.23 15.85
CA PHE A 109 -2.25 -2.65 16.91
C PHE A 109 -1.52 -3.62 17.83
N THR A 110 -1.58 -3.36 19.12
CA THR A 110 -1.21 -4.31 20.16
C THR A 110 -2.50 -4.81 20.81
N GLU A 111 -2.57 -6.11 21.08
CA GLU A 111 -3.70 -6.72 21.79
C GLU A 111 -3.86 -6.04 23.16
N ASP A 112 -5.09 -5.64 23.50
CA ASP A 112 -5.43 -5.18 24.85
C ASP A 112 -5.14 -6.32 25.82
N ALA A 113 -4.01 -6.23 26.52
CA ALA A 113 -3.76 -7.09 27.66
C ALA A 113 -4.76 -6.67 28.73
N ALA A 114 -5.72 -7.56 29.03
CA ALA A 114 -6.59 -7.36 30.18
C ALA A 114 -5.70 -7.14 31.41
N GLU A 115 -5.75 -5.94 31.99
CA GLU A 115 -5.17 -5.69 33.29
C GLU A 115 -5.84 -6.66 34.27
N VAL A 116 -5.08 -7.65 34.71
CA VAL A 116 -5.50 -8.51 35.80
C VAL A 116 -5.37 -7.67 37.07
N GLU A 117 -6.45 -7.02 37.46
CA GLU A 117 -6.61 -6.43 38.79
C GLU A 117 -6.27 -7.50 39.83
N ALA A 118 -5.25 -7.23 40.65
CA ALA A 118 -4.71 -8.13 41.67
C ALA A 118 -5.31 -7.85 43.06
#